data_AF-A0A0Q4BHX9-F1
#
_entry.id   AF-A0A0Q4BHX9-F1
#
_cell.length_a   1.000
_cell.length_b   1.000
_cell.length_c   1.000
_cell.angle_alpha   90.00
_cell.angle_beta   90.00
_cell.angle_gamma   90.00
#
_symmetry.space_group_name_H-M   'P 1'
#
loop_
_entity.id
_entity.type
_entity.pdbx_description
1 polymer ?
#
loop_
_entity_poly.entity_id
_entity_poly.type
_entity_poly.pdbx_seq_one_letter_code
_entity_poly.pdbx_strand_id
1 'polypeptide(L)'
;MGPRIRRAERKVPGGKLVQMTVDHDGAIRLTGDFFLHPEDELADLESFLSSLPRAGRDETVTLVREYVQSSGVTMIGLRPEDLADLLAEVRP
;
A
#
# COMPACT_ATOMS: atom_id res chain seq x y z
N MET A 1 -8.34 -24.37 -10.56
CA MET A 1 -7.14 -23.52 -10.36
C MET A 1 -7.52 -22.43 -9.39
N GLY A 2 -6.89 -22.36 -8.21
CA GLY A 2 -7.23 -21.33 -7.23
C GLY A 2 -6.80 -19.93 -7.70
N PRO A 3 -7.41 -18.85 -7.16
CA PRO A 3 -6.98 -17.50 -7.48
C PRO A 3 -5.50 -17.32 -7.12
N ARG A 4 -4.72 -16.78 -8.05
CA ARG A 4 -3.31 -16.44 -7.79
C ARG A 4 -3.28 -15.14 -7.01
N ILE A 5 -3.16 -15.25 -5.69
CA ILE A 5 -2.95 -14.11 -4.80
C ILE A 5 -1.45 -14.02 -4.51
N ARG A 6 -0.86 -12.85 -4.71
CA ARG A 6 0.50 -12.53 -4.27
C ARG A 6 0.42 -11.73 -2.98
N ARG A 7 1.36 -11.96 -2.08
CA ARG A 7 1.45 -11.27 -0.79
C ARG A 7 2.88 -10.86 -0.51
N ALA A 8 3.03 -9.69 0.08
CA ALA A 8 4.28 -9.18 0.64
C ALA A 8 3.99 -8.69 2.06
N GLU A 9 4.93 -8.89 2.97
CA GLU A 9 4.81 -8.46 4.36
C GLU A 9 6.07 -7.73 4.77
N ARG A 10 5.91 -6.65 5.54
CA ARG A 10 7.00 -5.78 5.95
C ARG A 10 6.85 -5.38 7.40
N LYS A 11 7.97 -5.44 8.12
CA LYS A 11 8.11 -4.88 9.46
C LYS A 11 8.43 -3.40 9.33
N VAL A 12 7.54 -2.59 9.86
CA VAL A 12 7.64 -1.13 9.86
C VAL A 12 8.17 -0.65 11.22
N PRO A 13 8.75 0.57 11.28
CA PRO A 13 9.26 1.12 12.54
C PRO A 13 8.19 1.13 13.63
N GLY A 14 8.56 0.74 14.85
CA GLY A 14 7.62 0.54 15.96
C GLY A 14 7.14 -0.90 16.15
N GLY A 15 7.67 -1.85 15.36
CA GLY A 15 7.41 -3.30 15.54
C GLY A 15 6.09 -3.78 14.93
N LYS A 16 5.36 -2.89 14.26
CA LYS A 16 4.12 -3.19 13.55
C LYS A 16 4.42 -3.99 12.29
N LEU A 17 3.49 -4.85 11.87
CA LEU A 17 3.59 -5.65 10.66
C LEU A 17 2.50 -5.23 9.70
N VAL A 18 2.89 -4.92 8.46
CA VAL A 18 1.99 -4.53 7.38
C VAL A 18 2.15 -5.53 6.26
N GLN A 19 1.03 -6.04 5.76
CA GLN A 19 0.94 -7.00 4.68
C GLN A 19 0.12 -6.40 3.54
N MET A 20 0.70 -6.40 2.35
CA MET A 20 0.03 -6.07 1.10
C MET A 20 -0.26 -7.34 0.33
N THR A 21 -1.47 -7.47 -0.19
CA THR A 21 -1.85 -8.56 -1.08
C THR A 21 -2.37 -7.99 -2.39
N VAL A 22 -2.11 -8.69 -3.49
CA VAL A 22 -2.69 -8.39 -4.79
C VAL A 22 -3.33 -9.66 -5.34
N ASP A 23 -4.57 -9.55 -5.80
CA ASP A 23 -5.27 -10.65 -6.43
C ASP A 23 -4.98 -10.73 -7.94
N HIS A 24 -5.66 -11.67 -8.62
CA HIS A 24 -5.51 -11.88 -10.06
C HIS A 24 -6.04 -10.72 -10.93
N ASP A 25 -6.93 -9.89 -10.40
CA ASP A 25 -7.49 -8.72 -11.08
C ASP A 25 -6.63 -7.47 -10.86
N GLY A 26 -5.59 -7.60 -10.03
CA GLY A 26 -4.68 -6.50 -9.68
C GLY A 26 -5.16 -5.66 -8.51
N ALA A 27 -6.24 -6.07 -7.83
CA ALA A 27 -6.78 -5.36 -6.67
C ALA A 27 -5.88 -5.58 -5.46
N ILE A 28 -5.51 -4.46 -4.83
CA ILE A 28 -4.59 -4.41 -3.71
C ILE A 28 -5.39 -4.35 -2.41
N ARG A 29 -4.94 -5.12 -1.41
CA ARG A 29 -5.45 -5.02 -0.04
C ARG A 29 -4.31 -4.88 0.96
N LEU A 30 -4.48 -3.98 1.91
CA LEU A 30 -3.58 -3.69 3.00
C LEU A 30 -4.16 -4.23 4.30
N THR A 31 -3.37 -4.99 5.03
CA THR A 31 -3.74 -5.58 6.32
C THR A 31 -2.57 -5.44 7.27
N GLY A 32 -2.81 -5.24 8.56
CA GLY A 32 -1.73 -5.13 9.53
C GLY A 32 -2.08 -4.25 10.72
N ASP A 33 -1.04 -3.93 11.49
CA ASP A 33 -1.14 -3.07 12.67
C ASP A 33 -0.75 -1.63 12.32
N PHE A 34 -1.47 -1.01 11.40
CA PHE A 34 -1.34 0.42 11.08
C PHE A 34 -2.65 1.14 11.39
N PHE A 35 -2.56 2.45 11.62
CA PHE A 35 -3.76 3.29 11.73
C PHE A 35 -3.78 4.28 10.58
N LEU A 36 -4.97 4.53 10.05
CA LEU A 36 -5.22 5.49 9.00
C LEU A 36 -6.39 6.35 9.44
N HIS A 37 -6.23 7.67 9.38
CA HIS A 37 -7.28 8.62 9.74
C HIS A 37 -7.49 9.64 8.61
N PRO A 38 -8.73 9.81 8.12
CA PRO A 38 -9.94 9.05 8.46
C PRO A 38 -9.88 7.59 7.97
N GLU A 39 -10.51 6.64 8.68
CA GLU A 39 -10.37 5.21 8.37
C GLU A 39 -11.00 4.79 7.03
N ASP A 40 -12.00 5.54 6.57
CA ASP A 40 -12.70 5.31 5.30
C ASP A 40 -11.78 5.45 4.07
N GLU A 41 -10.70 6.24 4.19
CA GLU A 41 -9.72 6.48 3.13
C GLU A 41 -8.82 5.26 2.85
N LEU A 42 -8.89 4.21 3.68
CA LEU A 42 -8.15 2.98 3.41
C LEU A 42 -8.60 2.34 2.09
N ALA A 43 -9.91 2.34 1.81
CA ALA A 43 -10.45 1.77 0.58
C ALA A 43 -10.03 2.58 -0.67
N ASP A 44 -9.97 3.91 -0.53
CA ASP A 44 -9.51 4.80 -1.59
C ASP A 44 -8.00 4.67 -1.81
N LEU A 45 -7.21 4.50 -0.75
CA LEU A 45 -5.77 4.22 -0.84
C LEU A 45 -5.51 2.89 -1.54
N GLU A 46 -6.24 1.82 -1.18
CA GLU A 46 -6.14 0.51 -1.83
C GLU A 46 -6.49 0.60 -3.33
N SER A 47 -7.54 1.35 -3.67
CA SER A 47 -7.97 1.60 -5.05
C SER A 47 -6.93 2.41 -5.82
N PHE A 48 -6.37 3.46 -5.20
CA PHE A 48 -5.29 4.27 -5.75
C PHE A 48 -4.08 3.41 -6.07
N LEU A 49 -3.56 2.64 -5.10
CA LEU A 49 -2.43 1.73 -5.30
C LEU A 49 -2.71 0.69 -6.41
N SER A 50 -3.95 0.19 -6.48
CA SER A 50 -4.37 -0.73 -7.53
C SER A 50 -4.31 -0.08 -8.92
N SER A 51 -4.68 1.19 -9.01
CA SER A 51 -4.69 1.97 -10.26
C SER A 51 -3.31 2.47 -10.70
N LEU A 52 -2.32 2.50 -9.80
CA LEU A 52 -1.00 3.01 -10.11
C LEU A 52 -0.33 2.20 -11.25
N PRO A 53 0.28 2.89 -12.24
CA PRO A 53 1.06 2.22 -13.26
C PRO A 53 2.27 1.53 -12.64
N ARG A 54 2.85 0.57 -13.36
CA ARG A 54 4.16 0.00 -13.00
C ARG A 54 5.22 1.07 -13.18
N ALA A 55 5.51 1.76 -12.10
CA ALA A 55 6.49 2.82 -11.99
C ALA A 55 7.71 2.36 -11.19
N GLY A 56 8.77 3.17 -11.23
CA GLY A 56 9.91 2.97 -10.34
C GLY A 56 9.52 3.15 -8.87
N ARG A 57 10.37 2.66 -7.96
CA ARG A 57 10.18 2.82 -6.51
C ARG A 57 10.03 4.30 -6.13
N ASP A 58 10.96 5.16 -6.55
CA ASP A 58 10.96 6.58 -6.17
C ASP A 58 9.73 7.34 -6.71
N GLU A 59 9.29 7.01 -7.91
CA GLU A 59 8.08 7.57 -8.51
C GLU A 59 6.83 7.13 -7.72
N THR A 60 6.73 5.85 -7.37
CA THR A 60 5.66 5.33 -6.51
C THR A 60 5.63 6.04 -5.15
N VAL A 61 6.80 6.23 -4.51
CA VAL A 61 6.89 6.97 -3.24
C VAL A 61 6.37 8.39 -3.39
N THR A 62 6.69 9.05 -4.50
CA THR A 62 6.25 10.43 -4.79
C THR A 62 4.74 10.48 -4.94
N LEU A 63 4.16 9.59 -5.76
CA LEU A 63 2.71 9.50 -5.99
C LEU A 63 1.93 9.21 -4.70
N VAL A 64 2.42 8.27 -3.87
CA VAL A 64 1.80 7.96 -2.58
C VAL A 64 1.89 9.16 -1.62
N ARG A 65 3.03 9.86 -1.57
CA ARG A 65 3.17 11.07 -0.75
C ARG A 65 2.20 12.16 -1.17
N GLU A 66 2.08 12.42 -2.47
CA GLU A 66 1.15 13.40 -3.02
C GLU A 66 -0.30 13.03 -2.71
N TYR A 67 -0.68 11.76 -2.87
CA TYR A 67 -2.00 11.27 -2.50
C TYR A 67 -2.32 11.54 -1.02
N VAL A 68 -1.42 11.15 -0.11
CA VAL A 68 -1.60 11.32 1.34
C VAL A 68 -1.74 12.80 1.71
N GLN A 69 -0.94 13.68 1.08
CA GLN A 69 -1.02 15.11 1.29
C GLN A 69 -2.33 15.71 0.74
N SER A 70 -2.77 15.27 -0.44
CA SER A 70 -3.97 15.77 -1.11
C SER A 70 -5.25 15.30 -0.41
N SER A 71 -5.31 14.05 0.04
CA SER A 71 -6.46 13.49 0.74
C SER A 71 -6.52 13.90 2.21
N GLY A 72 -5.48 14.56 2.74
CA GLY A 72 -5.41 14.93 4.16
C GLY A 72 -5.33 13.71 5.10
N VAL A 73 -4.92 12.57 4.57
CA VAL A 73 -4.84 11.31 5.30
C VAL A 73 -3.62 11.32 6.22
N THR A 74 -3.81 10.86 7.45
CA THR A 74 -2.72 10.62 8.38
C THR A 74 -2.51 9.13 8.57
N MET A 75 -1.34 8.64 8.17
CA MET A 75 -0.92 7.25 8.40
C MET A 75 -0.01 7.17 9.63
N ILE A 76 -0.34 6.29 10.58
CA ILE A 76 0.44 6.08 11.80
C ILE A 76 0.98 4.65 11.80
N GLY A 77 2.30 4.53 11.90
CA GLY A 77 2.99 3.24 11.81
C GLY A 77 3.13 2.71 10.39
N LEU A 78 2.83 3.51 9.37
CA LEU A 78 3.04 3.17 7.96
C LEU A 78 3.64 4.38 7.25
N ARG A 79 4.68 4.17 6.43
CA ARG A 79 5.28 5.24 5.63
C ARG A 79 5.08 4.99 4.12
N PRO A 80 5.03 6.04 3.30
CA PRO A 80 4.93 5.92 1.84
C PRO A 80 6.01 5.02 1.22
N GLU A 81 7.22 5.02 1.78
CA GLU A 81 8.32 4.16 1.32
C GLU A 81 8.03 2.67 1.54
N ASP A 82 7.39 2.33 2.67
CA ASP A 82 7.03 0.96 2.98
C ASP A 82 5.95 0.44 2.02
N LEU A 83 5.01 1.32 1.60
CA LEU A 83 4.01 1.02 0.58
C LEU A 83 4.63 0.78 -0.81
N ALA A 84 5.57 1.64 -1.23
CA ALA A 84 6.23 1.49 -2.52
C ALA A 84 7.05 0.20 -2.58
N ASP A 85 7.73 -0.16 -1.50
CA ASP A 85 8.48 -1.41 -1.40
C ASP A 85 7.56 -2.63 -1.46
N LEU A 86 6.46 -2.63 -0.69
CA LEU A 86 5.46 -3.70 -0.72
C LEU A 86 4.85 -3.84 -2.12
N LEU A 87 4.55 -2.73 -2.79
CA LEU A 87 3.97 -2.71 -4.13
C LEU A 87 4.91 -3.35 -5.15
N ALA A 88 6.21 -3.03 -5.09
CA ALA A 88 7.22 -3.60 -5.97
C ALA A 88 7.37 -5.12 -5.76
N GLU A 89 7.22 -5.63 -4.54
CA GLU A 89 7.29 -7.05 -4.23
C GLU A 89 6.06 -7.83 -4.74
N VAL A 90 4.86 -7.25 -4.64
CA VAL A 90 3.64 -7.92 -5.13
C VAL A 90 3.46 -7.81 -6.65
N ARG A 91 4.04 -6.77 -7.27
CA ARG A 91 4.09 -6.52 -8.73
C ARG A 91 5.52 -6.55 -9.28
N PRO A 92 6.24 -7.70 -9.25
CA PRO A 92 7.52 -7.86 -9.92
C PRO A 92 7.35 -7.76 -11.44
#